data_AF-A0A1G1II15-F1
#
_entry.id   AF-A0A1G1II15-F1
#
_cell.length_a   1.000
_cell.length_b   1.000
_cell.length_c   1.000
_cell.angle_alpha   90.00
_cell.angle_beta   90.00
_cell.angle_gamma   90.00
#
_symmetry.space_group_name_H-M   'P 1'
#
loop_
_entity.id
_entity.type
_entity.pdbx_description
1 polymer ?
#
loop_
_entity_poly.entity_id
_entity_poly.type
_entity_poly.pdbx_seq_one_letter_code
_entity_poly.pdbx_strand_id
1 'polypeptide(L)'
;MADTCYYKGTKILLVLRRNARGKWACQFTIPGLTVPAAGKYEGHPPKEYETELEAETAAFERSKKILDASHQGTGESGFLRKQHG
;
A
#
# COMPACT_ATOMS: atom_id res chain seq x y z
N MET A 1 11.58 -10.90 7.41
CA MET A 1 12.24 -10.81 6.08
C MET A 1 11.76 -9.53 5.42
N ALA A 2 12.62 -8.80 4.70
CA ALA A 2 12.21 -7.59 4.00
C ALA A 2 12.51 -7.77 2.51
N ASP A 3 11.48 -7.65 1.69
CA ASP A 3 11.55 -7.77 0.24
C ASP A 3 11.26 -6.42 -0.43
N THR A 4 11.84 -6.19 -1.60
CA THR A 4 11.66 -4.95 -2.35
C THR A 4 11.09 -5.29 -3.71
N CYS A 5 9.84 -4.91 -3.92
CA CYS A 5 9.12 -5.09 -5.17
C CYS A 5 8.94 -3.76 -5.90
N TYR A 6 8.64 -3.83 -7.19
CA TYR A 6 8.34 -2.66 -8.02
C TYR A 6 7.02 -2.86 -8.75
N TYR A 7 6.18 -1.82 -8.77
CA TYR A 7 4.95 -1.81 -9.55
C TYR A 7 4.80 -0.49 -10.28
N LYS A 8 4.66 -0.53 -11.61
CA LYS A 8 4.57 0.66 -12.48
C LYS A 8 5.71 1.67 -12.23
N GLY A 9 6.93 1.18 -12.00
CA GLY A 9 8.10 2.01 -11.68
C GLY A 9 8.13 2.57 -10.26
N THR A 10 7.12 2.31 -9.44
CA THR A 10 7.08 2.71 -8.02
C THR A 10 7.63 1.60 -7.14
N LYS A 11 8.54 1.97 -6.23
CA LYS A 11 9.14 1.05 -5.25
C LYS A 11 8.13 0.73 -4.14
N ILE A 12 8.03 -0.55 -3.79
CA ILE A 12 7.23 -1.07 -2.69
C ILE A 12 8.15 -1.92 -1.81
N LEU A 13 8.24 -1.57 -0.53
CA LEU A 13 8.96 -2.33 0.48
C LEU A 13 7.95 -3.24 1.19
N LEU A 14 8.19 -4.55 1.18
CA LEU A 14 7.40 -5.55 1.89
C LEU A 14 8.20 -6.04 3.08
N VAL A 15 7.61 -6.06 4.27
CA VAL A 15 8.26 -6.49 5.52
C VAL A 15 7.41 -7.58 6.14
N LEU A 16 7.85 -8.83 5.98
CA LEU A 16 7.24 -9.97 6.65
C LEU A 16 7.71 -10.05 8.10
N ARG A 17 6.72 -10.29 8.97
CA ARG A 17 6.90 -10.61 10.38
C ARG A 17 6.07 -11.84 10.71
N ARG A 18 6.68 -12.78 11.43
CA ARG A 18 5.96 -13.91 12.02
C ARG A 18 5.54 -13.54 13.43
N ASN A 19 4.28 -13.74 13.76
CA ASN A 19 3.77 -13.49 15.11
C ASN A 19 4.07 -14.69 16.03
N ALA A 20 3.84 -14.51 17.33
CA ALA A 20 4.03 -15.56 18.34
C ALA A 20 3.08 -16.76 18.15
N ARG A 21 1.98 -16.60 17.39
CA ARG A 21 1.04 -17.68 17.05
C ARG A 21 1.47 -18.48 15.81
N GLY A 22 2.65 -18.18 15.27
CA GLY A 22 3.21 -18.85 14.10
C GLY A 22 2.63 -18.40 12.76
N LYS A 23 1.75 -17.39 12.74
CA LYS A 23 1.16 -16.79 11.54
C LYS A 23 2.04 -15.67 10.98
N TRP A 24 1.86 -15.37 9.70
CA TRP A 24 2.63 -14.38 8.95
C TRP A 24 1.81 -13.11 8.72
N ALA A 25 2.43 -11.96 8.97
CA ALA A 25 1.90 -10.66 8.64
C ALA A 25 2.93 -9.94 7.76
N CYS A 26 2.49 -9.31 6.68
CA CYS A 26 3.38 -8.57 5.77
C CYS A 26 2.97 -7.10 5.74
N GLN A 27 3.82 -6.23 6.25
CA GLN A 27 3.65 -4.78 6.17
C GLN A 27 4.17 -4.30 4.83
N PHE A 28 3.48 -3.38 4.16
CA PHE A 28 4.00 -2.75 2.95
C PHE A 28 4.19 -1.25 3.15
N THR A 29 5.25 -0.72 2.55
CA THR A 29 5.58 0.70 2.55
C THR A 29 5.84 1.16 1.12
N ILE A 30 5.22 2.26 0.72
CA ILE A 30 5.41 2.86 -0.60
C ILE A 30 6.13 4.21 -0.41
N PRO A 31 7.47 4.24 -0.49
CA PRO A 31 8.22 5.49 -0.43
C PRO A 31 7.84 6.37 -1.63
N GLY A 32 7.44 7.62 -1.36
CA GLY A 32 7.07 8.59 -2.40
C GLY A 32 5.57 8.67 -2.69
N LEU A 33 4.75 7.75 -2.17
CA LEU A 33 3.30 7.95 -2.16
C LEU A 33 2.93 8.89 -1.01
N THR A 34 2.87 10.19 -1.31
CA THR A 34 2.45 11.24 -0.38
C THR A 34 0.95 11.19 -0.15
N VAL A 35 0.53 10.58 0.96
CA VAL A 35 -0.71 11.01 1.63
C VAL A 35 -0.45 12.37 2.31
N PRO A 36 -1.47 13.26 2.43
CA PRO A 36 -1.30 14.65 2.89
C PRO A 36 -0.58 14.88 4.24
N ALA A 37 -0.28 13.83 5.01
CA ALA A 37 0.24 13.95 6.37
C ALA A 37 1.60 13.28 6.65
N ALA A 38 2.19 12.45 5.78
CA ALA A 38 3.33 11.61 6.23
C ALA A 38 4.42 11.20 5.22
N GLY A 39 4.39 11.62 3.96
CA GLY A 39 5.48 11.36 2.99
C GLY A 39 5.72 9.89 2.60
N LYS A 40 5.09 8.93 3.28
CA LYS A 40 5.08 7.50 2.99
C LYS A 40 3.71 6.91 3.30
N TYR A 41 3.20 6.05 2.42
CA TYR A 41 2.03 5.23 2.74
C TYR A 41 2.51 3.92 3.37
N GLU A 42 2.05 3.66 4.59
CA GLU A 42 2.32 2.44 5.31
C GLU A 42 0.99 1.73 5.56
N GLY A 43 0.91 0.45 5.19
CA GLY A 43 -0.30 -0.34 5.33
C GLY A 43 0.00 -1.73 5.84
N HIS A 44 -0.91 -2.26 6.64
CA HIS A 44 -0.93 -3.66 7.05
C HIS A 44 -2.16 -4.34 6.46
N PRO A 45 -2.06 -5.55 5.88
CA PRO A 45 -3.22 -6.37 5.62
C PRO A 45 -3.90 -6.67 6.97
N PRO A 46 -5.24 -6.62 7.03
CA PRO A 46 -5.99 -6.82 8.28
C PRO A 46 -5.99 -8.28 8.76
N LYS A 47 -5.45 -9.21 7.97
CA LYS A 47 -5.41 -10.63 8.24
C LYS A 47 -3.98 -11.12 8.41
N GLU A 48 -3.84 -12.10 9.30
CA GLU A 48 -2.64 -12.89 9.48
C GLU A 48 -2.78 -14.16 8.61
N TYR A 49 -1.70 -14.55 7.94
CA TYR A 49 -1.68 -15.64 6.96
C TYR A 49 -0.93 -16.86 7.48
N GLU A 50 -1.15 -18.02 6.88
CA GLU A 50 -0.50 -19.27 7.30
C GLU A 50 0.91 -19.41 6.72
N THR A 51 1.12 -18.82 5.54
CA THR A 51 2.39 -18.86 4.81
C THR A 51 2.94 -17.46 4.53
N GLU A 52 4.26 -17.40 4.33
CA GLU A 52 4.99 -16.18 3.92
C GLU A 52 4.44 -15.65 2.60
N LEU A 53 4.29 -16.55 1.62
CA LEU A 53 3.85 -16.24 0.26
C LEU A 53 2.46 -15.60 0.22
N GLU A 54 1.52 -16.08 1.04
CA GLU A 54 0.18 -15.49 1.13
C GLU A 54 0.22 -14.07 1.72
N ALA A 55 1.02 -13.88 2.76
CA ALA A 55 1.18 -12.56 3.39
C ALA A 55 1.79 -11.56 2.40
N GLU A 56 2.84 -11.96 1.68
CA GLU A 56 3.47 -11.16 0.62
C GLU A 56 2.52 -10.83 -0.51
N THR A 57 1.82 -11.84 -1.03
CA THR A 57 0.87 -11.67 -2.14
C THR A 57 -0.22 -10.67 -1.73
N ALA A 58 -0.80 -10.82 -0.54
CA ALA A 58 -1.85 -9.92 -0.08
C ALA A 58 -1.36 -8.47 0.14
N ALA A 59 -0.16 -8.30 0.71
CA ALA A 59 0.44 -6.98 0.91
C ALA A 59 0.77 -6.32 -0.43
N PHE A 60 1.34 -7.07 -1.36
CA PHE A 60 1.65 -6.61 -2.71
C PHE A 60 0.37 -6.26 -3.49
N GLU A 61 -0.66 -7.10 -3.46
CA GLU A 61 -1.95 -6.80 -4.09
C GLU A 61 -2.63 -5.55 -3.56
N ARG A 62 -2.57 -5.33 -2.24
CA ARG A 62 -3.10 -4.10 -1.64
C ARG A 62 -2.31 -2.87 -2.07
N SER A 63 -0.97 -2.97 -2.08
CA SER A 63 -0.11 -1.90 -2.57
C SER A 63 -0.38 -1.54 -4.04
N LYS A 64 -0.62 -2.55 -4.91
CA LYS A 64 -1.03 -2.34 -6.30
C LYS A 64 -2.33 -1.55 -6.41
N LYS A 65 -3.37 -1.92 -5.64
CA LYS A 65 -4.66 -1.22 -5.63
C LYS A 65 -4.52 0.24 -5.21
N ILE A 66 -3.67 0.51 -4.23
CA ILE A 66 -3.39 1.87 -3.76
C ILE A 66 -2.66 2.68 -4.83
N LEU A 67 -1.65 2.10 -5.47
CA LEU A 67 -0.94 2.76 -6.57
C LEU A 67 -1.84 3.01 -7.78
N ASP A 68 -2.73 2.07 -8.09
CA ASP A 68 -3.70 2.22 -9.17
C ASP A 68 -4.72 3.32 -8.87
N ALA A 69 -5.26 3.36 -7.65
CA ALA A 69 -6.13 4.44 -7.19
C ALA A 69 -5.41 5.79 -7.14
N SER A 70 -4.13 5.82 -6.76
CA SER A 70 -3.33 7.05 -6.76
C SER A 70 -3.05 7.56 -8.17
N HIS A 71 -2.84 6.68 -9.15
CA HIS A 71 -2.65 7.09 -10.55
C HIS A 71 -3.96 7.59 -11.18
N GLN A 72 -5.11 7.00 -10.79
CA GLN A 72 -6.43 7.47 -11.21
C GLN A 72 -6.82 8.83 -10.58
N GLY A 73 -6.07 9.33 -9.58
CA GLY A 73 -6.27 10.64 -8.96
C GLY A 73 -5.72 11.84 -9.74
N THR A 74 -5.18 11.65 -10.94
CA THR A 74 -4.65 12.73 -11.80
C THR A 74 -5.39 12.84 -13.14
N GLY A 75 -6.68 12.51 -13.14
CA GLY A 75 -7.61 12.83 -14.21
C GLY A 75 -8.93 13.23 -13.59
N GLU A 76 -9.21 14.54 -13.56
CA GLU A 76 -10.51 15.11 -13.18
C GLU A 76 -10.92 15.02 -11.70
N SER A 77 -10.33 15.87 -10.86
CA SER A 77 -11.13 16.54 -9.83
C SER A 77 -10.97 18.04 -10.04
N GLY A 78 -11.67 18.52 -11.07
CA GLY A 78 -11.94 19.92 -11.22
C GLY A 78 -12.60 20.41 -9.94
N PHE A 79 -11.92 21.34 -9.27
CA PHE A 79 -12.48 22.26 -8.30
C PHE A 79 -13.70 22.95 -8.93
N LEU A 80 -14.87 22.32 -8.89
CA LEU A 80 -16.12 22.99 -9.16
C LEU A 80 -16.47 23.79 -7.90
N ARG A 81 -15.93 25.02 -7.85
CA ARG A 81 -16.40 26.07 -6.94
C ARG A 81 -17.93 26.10 -6.98
N LYS A 82 -18.56 25.65 -5.91
CA LYS A 82 -19.95 26.01 -5.60
C LYS A 82 -19.85 27.34 -4.85
N GLN A 83 -19.83 28.46 -5.58
CA GLN A 83 -20.32 29.73 -5.00
C GLN A 83 -21.82 29.77 -5.28
N HIS A 84 -22.62 29.79 -4.22
CA HIS A 84 -24.06 29.96 -4.28
C HIS A 84 -24.42 31.03 -3.24
N GLY A 85 -25.13 32.07 -3.70
CA GLY A 85 -25.82 33.07 -2.87
C GLY A 85 -24.96 34.25 -2.46
#